data_AF-A0A1G0Z3R3-F1
#
_entry.id   AF-A0A1G0Z3R3-F1
#
_cell.length_a   1.000
_cell.length_b   1.000
_cell.length_c   1.000
_cell.angle_alpha   90.00
_cell.angle_beta   90.00
_cell.angle_gamma   90.00
#
_symmetry.space_group_name_H-M   'P 1'
#
loop_
_entity.id
_entity.type
_entity.pdbx_description
1 polymer ?
#
loop_
_entity_poly.entity_id
_entity_poly.type
_entity_poly.pdbx_seq_one_letter_code
_entity_poly.pdbx_strand_id
1 'polypeptide(L)'
;MSTILRESGPIYQVRYDKVSLEQVANSERFFPEKWLSKDKSDVTDEFIAYCRPLIGEDWPSVPMINGRQRFAQLKPVFAEKKLPSYIPEADRKKK
;
A
#
# COMPACT_ATOMS: atom_id res chain seq x y z
N MET A 1 -7.67 -9.96 -2.85
CA MET A 1 -6.62 -9.00 -2.47
C MET A 1 -6.05 -9.39 -1.12
N SER A 2 -4.73 -9.43 -0.96
CA SER A 2 -4.10 -9.63 0.36
C SER A 2 -4.37 -8.43 1.26
N THR A 3 -4.65 -8.66 2.54
CA THR A 3 -5.00 -7.60 3.50
C THR A 3 -4.24 -7.78 4.81
N ILE A 4 -4.11 -6.68 5.54
CA ILE A 4 -3.47 -6.60 6.86
C ILE A 4 -4.57 -6.24 7.86
N LEU A 5 -4.78 -7.09 8.85
CA LEU A 5 -5.80 -6.90 9.89
C LEU A 5 -5.10 -6.70 11.23
N ARG A 6 -5.38 -5.58 11.89
CA ARG A 6 -4.87 -5.27 13.22
C ARG A 6 -5.56 -6.15 14.26
N GLU A 7 -4.76 -6.82 15.08
CA GLU A 7 -5.25 -7.59 16.21
C GLU A 7 -5.60 -6.70 17.40
N SER A 8 -6.56 -7.14 18.20
CA SER A 8 -6.93 -6.44 19.43
C SER A 8 -5.88 -6.70 20.51
N GLY A 9 -5.52 -5.65 21.24
CA GLY A 9 -4.58 -5.75 22.36
C GLY A 9 -3.77 -4.48 22.57
N PRO A 10 -3.02 -4.41 23.69
CA PRO A 10 -2.18 -3.25 24.02
C PRO A 10 -0.94 -3.15 23.13
N ILE A 11 -0.48 -4.28 22.56
CA ILE A 11 0.68 -4.35 21.66
C ILE A 11 0.17 -4.37 20.22
N TYR A 12 0.72 -3.50 19.37
CA TYR A 12 0.39 -3.51 17.96
C TYR A 12 0.84 -4.82 17.30
N GLN A 13 -0.13 -5.59 16.79
CA GLN A 13 0.10 -6.82 16.04
C GLN A 13 -0.84 -6.88 14.85
N VAL A 14 -0.42 -7.59 13.81
CA VAL A 14 -1.22 -7.80 12.61
C VAL A 14 -1.25 -9.27 12.23
N ARG A 15 -2.36 -9.69 11.65
CA ARG A 15 -2.44 -10.92 10.87
C ARG A 15 -2.69 -10.61 9.41
N TYR A 16 -2.20 -11.50 8.54
CA TYR A 16 -2.42 -11.42 7.11
C TYR A 16 -3.63 -12.27 6.73
N ASP A 17 -4.45 -11.73 5.83
CA ASP A 17 -5.64 -12.41 5.35
C ASP A 17 -5.92 -12.02 3.89
N LYS A 18 -7.07 -12.41 3.37
CA LYS A 18 -7.55 -12.08 2.03
C LYS A 18 -8.98 -11.55 2.06
N VAL A 19 -9.26 -10.62 1.16
CA VAL A 19 -10.60 -10.11 0.88
C VAL A 19 -10.96 -10.35 -0.59
N SER A 20 -12.24 -10.58 -0.88
CA SER A 20 -12.71 -10.73 -2.26
C SER A 20 -12.50 -9.43 -3.06
N LEU A 21 -12.28 -9.54 -4.37
CA LEU A 21 -12.07 -8.35 -5.21
C LEU A 21 -13.34 -7.52 -5.37
N GLU A 22 -14.50 -8.17 -5.41
CA GLU A 22 -15.80 -7.49 -5.50
C GLU A 22 -16.06 -6.56 -4.31
N GLN A 23 -15.71 -6.98 -3.09
CA GLN A 23 -15.84 -6.15 -1.89
C GLN A 23 -14.90 -4.94 -1.87
N VAL A 24 -13.77 -5.02 -2.58
CA VAL A 24 -12.79 -3.92 -2.67
C VAL A 24 -13.15 -2.96 -3.81
N ALA A 25 -13.74 -3.48 -4.88
CA ALA A 25 -14.15 -2.68 -6.03
C ALA A 25 -15.09 -1.55 -5.57
N ASN A 26 -14.76 -0.31 -5.92
CA ASN A 26 -15.48 0.91 -5.52
C ASN A 26 -15.60 1.15 -4.00
N SER A 27 -14.84 0.45 -3.16
CA SER A 27 -14.75 0.75 -1.73
C SER A 27 -13.55 1.64 -1.44
N GLU A 28 -13.75 2.64 -0.58
CA GLU A 28 -12.69 3.52 -0.09
C GLU A 28 -12.67 3.60 1.44
N ARG A 29 -11.52 3.96 2.01
CA ARG A 29 -11.39 4.23 3.44
C ARG A 29 -11.38 5.73 3.66
N PHE A 30 -12.46 6.26 4.21
CA PHE A 30 -12.55 7.66 4.60
C PHE A 30 -11.71 7.95 5.85
N PHE A 31 -11.28 9.20 5.97
CA PHE A 31 -10.70 9.72 7.19
C PHE A 31 -11.85 9.93 8.21
N PRO A 32 -11.89 9.20 9.35
CA PRO A 32 -12.93 9.36 10.36
C PRO A 32 -12.96 10.78 10.93
N GLU A 33 -14.16 11.38 11.07
CA GLU A 33 -14.29 12.72 11.63
C GLU A 33 -13.78 12.82 13.07
N LYS A 34 -13.90 11.75 13.86
CA LYS A 34 -13.36 11.67 15.23
C LYS A 34 -11.84 11.78 15.32
N TRP A 35 -11.14 11.63 14.19
CA TRP A 35 -9.69 11.84 14.10
C TRP A 35 -9.31 13.30 13.88
N LEU A 36 -10.28 14.19 13.64
CA LEU A 36 -10.05 15.64 13.51
C LEU A 36 -10.25 16.34 14.86
N SER A 37 -9.43 17.34 15.15
CA SER A 37 -9.64 18.26 16.26
C SER A 37 -10.97 19.02 16.09
N LYS A 38 -11.49 19.60 17.17
CA LYS A 38 -12.80 20.30 17.15
C LYS A 38 -12.86 21.43 16.12
N ASP A 39 -11.76 22.13 15.93
CA ASP A 39 -11.57 23.21 14.96
C ASP A 39 -11.06 22.72 13.60
N LYS A 40 -10.81 21.41 13.46
CA LYS A 40 -10.33 20.72 12.25
C LYS A 40 -8.96 21.20 11.75
N SER A 41 -8.17 21.83 12.61
CA SER A 41 -6.81 22.29 12.30
C SER A 41 -5.74 21.24 12.57
N ASP A 42 -6.07 20.21 13.38
CA ASP A 42 -5.16 19.16 13.82
C ASP A 42 -5.89 17.81 13.96
N VAL A 43 -5.20 16.80 14.46
CA VAL A 43 -5.69 15.44 14.69
C VAL A 43 -5.86 15.11 16.17
N THR A 44 -6.70 14.14 16.48
CA THR A 44 -6.92 13.68 17.86
C THR A 44 -5.89 12.64 18.31
N ASP A 45 -5.80 12.43 19.63
CA ASP A 45 -4.97 11.36 20.21
C ASP A 45 -5.35 9.97 19.68
N GLU A 46 -6.62 9.76 19.30
CA GLU A 46 -7.06 8.51 18.69
C GLU A 46 -6.38 8.26 17.34
N PHE A 47 -6.23 9.31 16.52
CA PHE A 47 -5.48 9.22 15.28
C PHE A 47 -4.01 8.92 15.55
N ILE A 48 -3.39 9.61 16.51
CA ILE A 48 -1.99 9.40 16.87
C ILE A 48 -1.78 7.94 17.32
N ALA A 49 -2.68 7.40 18.15
CA ALA A 49 -2.64 6.00 18.58
C ALA A 49 -2.87 5.00 17.43
N TYR A 50 -3.60 5.39 16.39
CA TYR A 50 -3.76 4.60 15.18
C TYR A 50 -2.49 4.62 14.31
N CYS A 51 -1.92 5.80 14.05
CA CYS A 51 -0.83 6.00 13.09
C CYS A 51 0.57 5.69 13.61
N ARG A 52 0.84 5.98 14.89
CA ARG A 52 2.18 5.83 15.48
C ARG A 52 2.82 4.44 15.25
N PRO A 53 2.14 3.30 15.50
CA PRO A 53 2.75 2.00 15.22
C PRO A 53 2.95 1.70 13.72
N LEU A 54 2.30 2.44 12.81
CA LEU A 54 2.42 2.23 11.36
C LEU A 54 3.68 2.84 10.77
N ILE A 55 4.17 3.92 11.37
CA ILE A 55 5.40 4.62 10.92
C ILE A 55 6.68 4.02 11.53
N GLY A 56 6.53 3.18 12.56
CA GLY A 56 7.63 2.62 13.32
C GLY A 56 8.20 3.59 14.36
N GLU A 57 9.00 3.07 15.29
CA GLU A 57 9.67 3.90 16.31
C GLU A 57 11.13 4.23 15.93
N ASP A 58 11.73 3.49 15.00
CA ASP A 58 13.13 3.62 14.62
C ASP A 58 13.34 3.61 13.10
N TRP A 59 14.52 4.08 12.69
CA TRP A 59 14.92 4.09 11.29
C TRP A 59 15.21 2.66 10.78
N PRO A 60 14.77 2.28 9.56
CA PRO A 60 15.11 0.99 9.00
C PRO A 60 16.61 0.89 8.72
N SER A 61 17.19 -0.29 8.97
CA SER A 61 18.57 -0.59 8.58
C SER A 61 18.65 -0.76 7.06
N VAL A 62 19.16 0.28 6.38
CA VAL A 62 19.33 0.29 4.92
C VAL A 62 20.81 0.13 4.57
N PRO A 63 21.19 -0.85 3.72
CA PRO A 63 22.57 -0.97 3.26
C PRO A 63 23.03 0.28 2.51
N MET A 64 24.23 0.77 2.81
CA MET A 64 24.82 1.96 2.21
C MET A 64 26.10 1.61 1.43
N ILE A 65 26.30 2.24 0.27
CA ILE A 65 27.54 2.15 -0.51
C ILE A 65 27.94 3.57 -0.94
N ASN A 66 29.16 3.98 -0.58
CA ASN A 66 29.71 5.31 -0.90
C ASN A 66 28.75 6.45 -0.50
N GLY A 67 28.21 6.39 0.72
CA GLY A 67 27.31 7.42 1.27
C GLY A 67 25.88 7.43 0.69
N ARG A 68 25.50 6.44 -0.12
CA ARG A 68 24.17 6.35 -0.75
C ARG A 68 23.47 5.03 -0.42
N GLN A 69 22.14 5.05 -0.34
CA GLN A 69 21.34 3.84 -0.16
C GLN A 69 21.57 2.88 -1.34
N ARG A 70 21.84 1.61 -1.02
CA ARG A 70 22.00 0.58 -2.03
C ARG A 70 20.65 0.00 -2.42
N PHE A 71 20.06 0.57 -3.46
CA PHE A 71 18.87 0.00 -4.10
C PHE A 71 19.20 -1.26 -4.91
N ALA A 72 18.19 -2.12 -5.12
CA ALA A 72 18.31 -3.28 -5.98
C ALA A 72 18.47 -2.87 -7.46
N GLN A 73 19.38 -3.52 -8.18
CA GLN A 73 19.57 -3.34 -9.62
C GLN A 73 19.14 -4.62 -10.34
N LEU A 74 17.88 -4.66 -10.77
CA LEU A 74 17.32 -5.82 -11.45
C LEU A 74 17.72 -5.83 -12.93
N LYS A 75 18.13 -7.00 -13.43
CA LYS A 75 18.37 -7.18 -14.87
C LYS A 75 17.04 -7.29 -15.61
N PRO A 76 16.87 -6.63 -16.77
CA PRO A 76 15.64 -6.69 -17.55
C PRO A 76 15.59 -7.99 -18.38
N VAL A 77 15.48 -9.13 -17.70
CA VAL A 77 15.34 -10.44 -18.35
C VAL A 77 13.86 -10.69 -18.63
N PHE A 78 13.44 -10.46 -19.88
CA PHE A 78 12.06 -10.64 -20.31
C PHE A 78 11.81 -12.06 -20.81
N ALA A 79 10.57 -12.54 -20.63
CA ALA A 79 10.12 -13.79 -21.25
C ALA A 79 9.97 -13.64 -22.77
N GLU A 80 10.14 -14.75 -23.50
CA GLU A 80 9.89 -14.79 -24.94
C GLU A 80 8.44 -14.44 -25.28
N LYS A 81 8.25 -13.62 -26.32
CA LYS A 81 6.92 -13.22 -26.79
C LYS A 81 6.28 -14.37 -27.56
N LYS A 82 5.09 -14.81 -27.12
CA LYS A 82 4.33 -15.89 -27.76
C LYS A 82 3.20 -15.41 -28.67
N LEU A 83 2.80 -14.14 -28.54
CA LEU A 83 1.67 -13.56 -29.25
C LEU A 83 2.13 -12.38 -30.13
N PRO A 84 1.37 -12.04 -31.19
CA PRO A 84 1.58 -10.82 -31.95
C PRO A 84 1.47 -9.57 -31.08
N SER A 85 1.97 -8.45 -31.60
CA SER A 85 1.82 -7.14 -30.97
C SER A 85 0.34 -6.81 -30.72
N TYR A 86 0.04 -6.31 -29.53
CA TYR A 86 -1.30 -5.87 -29.16
C TYR A 86 -1.74 -4.68 -30.03
N ILE A 87 -2.96 -4.77 -30.57
CA ILE A 87 -3.65 -3.65 -31.24
C ILE A 87 -4.78 -3.18 -30.30
N PRO A 88 -4.78 -1.91 -29.88
CA PRO A 88 -5.86 -1.33 -29.08
C PRO A 88 -7.23 -1.56 -29.71
N GLU A 89 -8.25 -1.81 -28.90
CA GLU A 89 -9.61 -2.13 -29.39
C GLU A 89 -10.13 -1.10 -30.40
N ALA A 90 -9.90 0.19 -30.15
CA ALA A 90 -10.34 1.27 -31.03
C ALA A 90 -9.73 1.23 -32.44
N ASP A 91 -8.53 0.63 -32.60
CA ASP A 91 -7.78 0.57 -33.84
C ASP A 91 -7.98 -0.76 -34.59
N ARG A 92 -8.75 -1.69 -34.02
CA ARG A 92 -9.05 -2.98 -34.67
C ARG A 92 -10.01 -2.74 -35.83
N LYS A 93 -9.71 -3.33 -36.99
CA LYS A 93 -10.65 -3.34 -38.12
C LYS A 93 -11.94 -4.05 -37.67
N LYS A 94 -13.09 -3.38 -37.77
CA LYS A 94 -14.41 -3.99 -37.51
C LYS A 94 -14.55 -5.24 -38.39
N LYS A 95 -14.93 -6.36 -37.76
CA LYS A 95 -15.32 -7.58 -38.47
C LYS A 95 -16.67 -7.42 -39.13
#